data_AF-A0A962VI79-F1
#
_entry.id   AF-A0A962VI79-F1
#
_cell.length_a   1.000
_cell.length_b   1.000
_cell.length_c   1.000
_cell.angle_alpha   90.00
_cell.angle_beta   90.00
_cell.angle_gamma   90.00
#
_symmetry.space_group_name_H-M   'P 1'
#
loop_
_entity.id
_entity.type
_entity.pdbx_description
1 polymer ?
#
loop_
_entity_poly.entity_id
_entity_poly.type
_entity_poly.pdbx_seq_one_letter_code
_entity_poly.pdbx_strand_id
1 'polypeptide(L)'
;IEALLSDPALAGWEGFGIVVQAYGRRAAPVIETLYDLAERLDRKIMVRLVKGAYWDAEIKLAQELGVERFPVFTRKVNTDVSYMACAQMLLDRRDRIYPQFATHNAHTCAAVIAMAGNDKDSFEFQRLHGMGESLHHIVKQSEGTRCRIYAPVGAHRDLLAYLVRRLLENGANSSFVNQVVDSSIPPSEIARDPVAEMQRLGDAIANPSITLPGQLFAPDRKNSRGFRVNEPASILPLLTAREDFAEQTWTAGPMLAGNPAPQGPARTIISPADSSRVVGKVYEATPAEVAAALDAAADGYRDWSARPASERADVLRRTADLYEKHIAELTVIATREAGKTTLDGIAEVREAVDFL
;
A
#
# COMPACT_ATOMS: atom_id res chain seq x y z
N ILE A 1 -12.49 -5.65 13.68
CA ILE A 1 -13.49 -4.59 13.94
C ILE A 1 -14.86 -5.24 14.12
N GLU A 2 -15.40 -5.88 13.09
CA GLU A 2 -16.68 -6.60 13.16
C GLU A 2 -16.77 -7.59 14.31
N ALA A 3 -15.77 -8.47 14.49
CA ALA A 3 -15.77 -9.42 15.62
C ALA A 3 -15.95 -8.77 17.00
N LEU A 4 -15.37 -7.57 17.22
CA LEU A 4 -15.54 -6.83 18.48
C LEU A 4 -16.94 -6.21 18.56
N LEU A 5 -17.40 -5.54 17.50
CA LEU A 5 -18.71 -4.87 17.51
C LEU A 5 -19.88 -5.86 17.60
N SER A 6 -19.71 -7.08 17.08
CA SER A 6 -20.68 -8.17 17.15
C SER A 6 -20.73 -8.85 18.52
N ASP A 7 -19.79 -8.58 19.43
CA ASP A 7 -19.77 -9.21 20.74
C ASP A 7 -20.96 -8.73 21.59
N PRO A 8 -21.84 -9.65 22.06
CA PRO A 8 -22.98 -9.29 22.91
C PRO A 8 -22.56 -8.61 24.23
N ALA A 9 -21.36 -8.89 24.75
CA ALA A 9 -20.87 -8.28 25.99
C ALA A 9 -20.64 -6.77 25.87
N LEU A 10 -20.53 -6.25 24.65
CA LEU A 10 -20.35 -4.82 24.36
C LEU A 10 -21.66 -4.13 23.97
N ALA A 11 -22.82 -4.79 24.11
CA ALA A 11 -24.11 -4.18 23.84
C ALA A 11 -24.35 -2.95 24.73
N GLY A 12 -24.82 -1.86 24.11
CA GLY A 12 -25.06 -0.58 24.79
C GLY A 12 -23.82 0.25 25.11
N TRP A 13 -22.60 -0.26 24.84
CA TRP A 13 -21.38 0.52 25.00
C TRP A 13 -21.06 1.33 23.74
N GLU A 14 -21.05 2.66 23.87
CA GLU A 14 -20.78 3.61 22.76
C GLU A 14 -19.32 4.10 22.70
N GLY A 15 -18.42 3.49 23.48
CA GLY A 15 -17.04 3.96 23.62
C GLY A 15 -16.04 3.38 22.60
N PHE A 16 -16.49 2.56 21.65
CA PHE A 16 -15.60 1.96 20.67
C PHE A 16 -15.07 3.02 19.70
N GLY A 17 -13.76 3.24 19.74
CA GLY A 17 -13.07 4.22 18.90
C GLY A 17 -12.21 3.59 17.82
N ILE A 18 -12.27 4.14 16.61
CA ILE A 18 -11.39 3.77 15.50
C ILE A 18 -10.84 5.00 14.77
N VAL A 19 -9.64 4.88 14.22
CA VAL A 19 -8.98 5.95 13.47
C VAL A 19 -9.12 5.69 11.98
N VAL A 20 -9.53 6.71 11.22
CA VAL A 20 -9.52 6.70 9.76
C VAL A 20 -8.55 7.76 9.26
N GLN A 21 -7.70 7.40 8.30
CA GLN A 21 -6.62 8.26 7.80
C GLN A 21 -6.97 8.80 6.41
N ALA A 22 -7.29 10.09 6.32
CA ALA A 22 -7.74 10.77 5.11
C ALA A 22 -6.67 10.88 4.01
N TYR A 23 -5.38 10.67 4.30
CA TYR A 23 -4.33 10.57 3.28
C TYR A 23 -4.43 9.29 2.44
N GLY A 24 -5.23 8.32 2.89
CA GLY A 24 -5.31 6.98 2.35
C GLY A 24 -6.48 6.88 1.39
N ARG A 25 -6.26 6.24 0.24
CA ARG A 25 -7.26 6.16 -0.84
C ARG A 25 -8.51 5.35 -0.48
N ARG A 26 -8.47 4.65 0.67
CA ARG A 26 -9.56 3.82 1.22
C ARG A 26 -10.37 4.54 2.31
N ALA A 27 -10.04 5.78 2.68
CA ALA A 27 -10.67 6.47 3.82
C ALA A 27 -12.20 6.52 3.70
N ALA A 28 -12.72 6.97 2.56
CA ALA A 28 -14.17 7.04 2.31
C ALA A 28 -14.84 5.65 2.31
N PRO A 29 -14.35 4.63 1.55
CA PRO A 29 -14.89 3.27 1.64
C PRO A 29 -14.87 2.66 3.05
N VAL A 30 -13.84 2.98 3.85
CA VAL A 30 -13.76 2.53 5.24
C VAL A 30 -14.85 3.20 6.09
N ILE A 31 -15.13 4.49 5.89
CA ILE A 31 -16.22 5.18 6.59
C ILE A 31 -17.58 4.56 6.25
N GLU A 32 -17.83 4.24 4.97
CA GLU A 32 -19.05 3.53 4.56
C GLU A 32 -19.17 2.18 5.27
N THR A 33 -18.09 1.38 5.23
CA THR A 33 -18.09 0.07 5.89
C THR A 33 -18.33 0.17 7.41
N LEU A 34 -17.79 1.20 8.07
CA LEU A 34 -18.01 1.43 9.50
C LEU A 34 -19.46 1.81 9.79
N TYR A 35 -20.07 2.63 8.93
CA TYR A 35 -21.47 3.02 9.07
C TYR A 35 -22.41 1.83 8.86
N ASP A 36 -22.23 1.07 7.77
CA ASP A 36 -23.01 -0.14 7.49
C ASP A 36 -22.92 -1.15 8.64
N LEU A 37 -21.72 -1.29 9.23
CA LEU A 37 -21.49 -2.18 10.37
C LEU A 37 -22.19 -1.67 11.64
N ALA A 38 -22.18 -0.35 11.86
CA ALA A 38 -22.87 0.28 12.98
C ALA A 38 -24.39 0.12 12.88
N GLU A 39 -24.96 0.27 11.67
CA GLU A 39 -26.38 0.04 11.41
C GLU A 39 -26.76 -1.43 11.64
N ARG A 40 -26.04 -2.37 11.01
CA ARG A 40 -26.35 -3.81 11.06
C ARG A 40 -26.27 -4.39 12.48
N LEU A 41 -25.35 -3.89 13.29
CA LEU A 41 -25.11 -4.40 14.66
C LEU A 41 -25.78 -3.56 15.75
N ASP A 42 -26.51 -2.51 15.37
CA ASP A 42 -27.09 -1.53 16.30
C ASP A 42 -26.06 -1.02 17.31
N ARG A 43 -25.01 -0.37 16.77
CA ARG A 43 -23.88 0.18 17.52
C ARG A 43 -23.68 1.65 17.22
N LYS A 44 -22.99 2.33 18.13
CA LYS A 44 -22.44 3.67 17.90
C LYS A 44 -20.92 3.61 17.91
N ILE A 45 -20.28 4.18 16.89
CA ILE A 45 -18.82 4.13 16.71
C ILE A 45 -18.25 5.54 16.82
N MET A 46 -17.21 5.72 17.64
CA MET A 46 -16.42 6.95 17.61
C MET A 46 -15.39 6.87 16.48
N VAL A 47 -15.46 7.76 15.50
CA VAL A 47 -14.51 7.77 14.37
C VAL A 47 -13.59 8.97 14.45
N ARG A 48 -12.33 8.71 14.77
CA ARG A 48 -11.27 9.71 14.73
C ARG A 48 -10.73 9.88 13.32
N LEU A 49 -11.11 10.96 12.66
CA LEU A 49 -10.57 11.32 11.37
C LEU A 49 -9.26 12.09 11.56
N VAL A 50 -8.17 11.55 11.00
CA VAL A 50 -6.85 12.20 10.93
C VAL A 50 -6.43 12.33 9.47
N LYS A 51 -5.39 13.11 9.18
CA LYS A 51 -4.73 13.04 7.86
C LYS A 51 -3.96 11.72 7.71
N GLY A 52 -2.90 11.55 8.50
CA GLY A 52 -2.04 10.36 8.47
C GLY A 52 -0.64 10.72 8.97
N ALA A 53 0.14 9.73 9.40
CA ALA A 53 1.42 9.94 10.09
C ALA A 53 2.58 9.06 9.56
N TYR A 54 2.36 8.35 8.45
CA TYR A 54 3.29 7.37 7.88
C TYR A 54 3.50 7.57 6.37
N TRP A 55 3.30 8.80 5.88
CA TRP A 55 3.20 9.08 4.45
C TRP A 55 4.48 8.68 3.69
N ASP A 56 5.63 9.12 4.18
CA ASP A 56 6.95 8.83 3.62
C ASP A 56 7.27 7.32 3.63
N ALA A 57 6.97 6.65 4.73
CA ALA A 57 7.12 5.20 4.86
C ALA A 57 6.23 4.45 3.85
N GLU A 58 5.00 4.89 3.63
CA GLU A 58 4.10 4.27 2.64
C GLU A 58 4.55 4.52 1.19
N ILE A 59 5.13 5.68 0.89
CA ILE A 59 5.76 5.95 -0.42
C ILE A 59 6.94 4.99 -0.62
N LYS A 60 7.88 4.95 0.33
CA LYS A 60 9.06 4.08 0.27
C LYS A 60 8.67 2.61 0.13
N LEU A 61 7.79 2.12 1.00
CA LEU A 61 7.38 0.72 1.01
C LEU A 61 6.68 0.33 -0.29
N ALA A 62 5.84 1.21 -0.86
CA ALA A 62 5.21 0.94 -2.15
C ALA A 62 6.25 0.84 -3.29
N GLN A 63 7.29 1.68 -3.28
CA GLN A 63 8.38 1.62 -4.25
C GLN A 63 9.20 0.34 -4.11
N GLU A 64 9.60 -0.03 -2.88
CA GLU A 64 10.35 -1.26 -2.60
C GLU A 64 9.56 -2.51 -3.02
N LEU A 65 8.26 -2.55 -2.73
CA LEU A 65 7.39 -3.66 -3.10
C LEU A 65 7.01 -3.70 -4.58
N GLY A 66 7.30 -2.67 -5.37
CA GLY A 66 6.95 -2.64 -6.80
C GLY A 66 5.44 -2.71 -7.05
N VAL A 67 4.60 -2.23 -6.12
CA VAL A 67 3.13 -2.30 -6.27
C VAL A 67 2.64 -1.30 -7.32
N GLU A 68 1.50 -1.57 -7.94
CA GLU A 68 0.96 -0.73 -9.02
C GLU A 68 0.74 0.73 -8.59
N ARG A 69 0.28 0.95 -7.36
CA ARG A 69 -0.14 2.29 -6.89
C ARG A 69 0.23 2.50 -5.42
N PHE A 70 0.45 3.76 -5.07
CA PHE A 70 0.55 4.17 -3.68
C PHE A 70 -0.80 3.98 -2.95
N PRO A 71 -0.79 3.50 -1.69
CA PRO A 71 -2.00 3.41 -0.87
C PRO A 71 -2.45 4.78 -0.34
N VAL A 72 -1.59 5.80 -0.46
CA VAL A 72 -1.78 7.18 -0.03
C VAL A 72 -1.72 8.16 -1.20
N PHE A 73 -2.31 9.35 -1.04
CA PHE A 73 -2.17 10.42 -2.01
C PHE A 73 -0.74 10.97 -2.04
N THR A 74 -0.28 11.42 -3.21
CA THR A 74 1.10 11.90 -3.42
C THR A 74 1.28 13.41 -3.28
N ARG A 75 0.17 14.18 -3.19
CA ARG A 75 0.19 15.60 -2.81
C ARG A 75 -0.61 15.83 -1.53
N LYS A 76 -0.17 16.82 -0.78
CA LYS A 76 -0.84 17.26 0.46
C LYS A 76 -2.24 17.80 0.20
N VAL A 77 -2.46 18.56 -0.87
CA VAL A 77 -3.79 19.11 -1.22
C VAL A 77 -4.83 18.02 -1.45
N ASN A 78 -4.47 16.89 -2.07
CA ASN A 78 -5.39 15.75 -2.23
C ASN A 78 -5.80 15.15 -0.88
N THR A 79 -4.88 15.10 0.09
CA THR A 79 -5.20 14.68 1.46
C THR A 79 -6.15 15.65 2.15
N ASP A 80 -5.99 16.96 1.95
CA ASP A 80 -6.90 17.96 2.52
C ASP A 80 -8.31 17.85 1.94
N VAL A 81 -8.44 17.69 0.62
CA VAL A 81 -9.73 17.46 -0.04
C VAL A 81 -10.35 16.16 0.44
N SER A 82 -9.58 15.08 0.53
CA SER A 82 -10.08 13.80 1.06
C SER A 82 -10.52 13.93 2.51
N TYR A 83 -9.82 14.72 3.33
CA TYR A 83 -10.23 14.96 4.72
C TYR A 83 -11.57 15.67 4.76
N MET A 84 -11.77 16.73 3.97
CA MET A 84 -13.04 17.46 3.94
C MET A 84 -14.20 16.60 3.44
N ALA A 85 -13.99 15.80 2.39
CA ALA A 85 -14.99 14.85 1.92
C ALA A 85 -15.36 13.83 3.00
N CYS A 86 -14.35 13.22 3.64
CA CYS A 86 -14.57 12.28 4.75
C CYS A 86 -15.25 12.95 5.95
N ALA A 87 -14.95 14.23 6.22
CA ALA A 87 -15.56 14.96 7.31
C ALA A 87 -17.06 15.19 7.07
N GLN A 88 -17.44 15.61 5.85
CA GLN A 88 -18.84 15.71 5.46
C GLN A 88 -19.54 14.35 5.60
N MET A 89 -18.95 13.27 5.08
CA MET A 89 -19.52 11.92 5.20
C MET A 89 -19.80 11.52 6.65
N LEU A 90 -18.89 11.85 7.58
CA LEU A 90 -19.06 11.55 9.00
C LEU A 90 -20.13 12.43 9.65
N LEU A 91 -20.22 13.72 9.27
CA LEU A 91 -21.28 14.62 9.74
C LEU A 91 -22.65 14.15 9.24
N ASP A 92 -22.75 13.56 8.06
CA ASP A 92 -24.02 13.05 7.53
C ASP A 92 -24.48 11.75 8.21
N ARG A 93 -23.60 11.12 9.01
CA ARG A 93 -23.80 9.79 9.63
C ARG A 93 -23.83 9.84 11.16
N ARG A 94 -24.19 11.00 11.72
CA ARG A 94 -24.09 11.28 13.17
C ARG A 94 -25.07 10.51 14.04
N ASP A 95 -26.07 9.89 13.43
CA ASP A 95 -27.02 8.98 14.07
C ASP A 95 -26.34 7.69 14.56
N ARG A 96 -25.32 7.19 13.84
CA ARG A 96 -24.56 5.98 14.21
C ARG A 96 -23.08 6.21 14.48
N ILE A 97 -22.53 7.33 14.05
CA ILE A 97 -21.12 7.66 14.22
C ILE A 97 -20.98 8.92 15.07
N TYR A 98 -20.06 8.90 16.02
CA TYR A 98 -19.60 10.11 16.70
C TYR A 98 -18.27 10.58 16.08
N PRO A 99 -18.26 11.64 15.24
CA PRO A 99 -17.06 12.10 14.56
C PRO A 99 -16.10 12.82 15.52
N GLN A 100 -14.82 12.50 15.41
CA GLN A 100 -13.74 13.14 16.16
C GLN A 100 -12.70 13.69 15.17
N PHE A 101 -12.72 15.00 14.92
CA PHE A 101 -11.89 15.65 13.91
C PHE A 101 -10.52 16.04 14.49
N ALA A 102 -9.50 15.23 14.21
CA ALA A 102 -8.15 15.44 14.69
C ALA A 102 -7.31 16.22 13.67
N THR A 103 -7.09 17.51 13.94
CA THR A 103 -6.33 18.41 13.05
C THR A 103 -5.76 19.62 13.79
N HIS A 104 -4.64 20.13 13.31
CA HIS A 104 -4.09 21.44 13.71
C HIS A 104 -4.19 22.49 12.60
N ASN A 105 -4.84 22.16 11.49
CA ASN A 105 -5.05 23.10 10.39
C ASN A 105 -6.31 23.94 10.66
N ALA A 106 -6.13 25.24 10.85
CA ALA A 106 -7.23 26.17 11.13
C ALA A 106 -8.27 26.22 9.99
N HIS A 107 -7.84 26.14 8.73
CA HIS A 107 -8.76 26.06 7.59
C HIS A 107 -9.64 24.82 7.68
N THR A 108 -9.06 23.67 8.03
CA THR A 108 -9.81 22.42 8.21
C THR A 108 -10.81 22.53 9.36
N CYS A 109 -10.44 23.16 10.49
CA CYS A 109 -11.38 23.42 11.58
C CYS A 109 -12.56 24.28 11.12
N ALA A 110 -12.28 25.40 10.44
CA ALA A 110 -13.30 26.31 9.93
C ALA A 110 -14.25 25.61 8.94
N ALA A 111 -13.71 24.80 8.03
CA ALA A 111 -14.50 24.02 7.08
C ALA A 111 -15.45 23.05 7.79
N VAL A 112 -14.95 22.27 8.77
CA VAL A 112 -15.78 21.35 9.58
C VAL A 112 -16.87 22.10 10.34
N ILE A 113 -16.56 23.25 10.93
CA ILE A 113 -17.52 24.09 11.65
C ILE A 113 -18.63 24.58 10.72
N ALA A 114 -18.27 25.01 9.51
CA ALA A 114 -19.24 25.43 8.50
C ALA A 114 -20.11 24.26 8.04
N MET A 115 -19.53 23.09 7.76
CA MET A 115 -20.25 21.87 7.36
C MET A 115 -21.23 21.38 8.43
N ALA A 116 -20.85 21.49 9.72
CA ALA A 116 -21.68 21.03 10.83
C ALA A 116 -22.91 21.92 11.09
N GLY A 117 -22.95 23.13 10.53
CA GLY A 117 -24.03 24.09 10.75
C GLY A 117 -24.18 24.46 12.23
N ASN A 118 -25.40 24.48 12.75
CA ASN A 118 -25.67 24.86 14.15
C ASN A 118 -25.42 23.71 15.16
N ASP A 119 -25.25 22.49 14.69
CA ASP A 119 -25.06 21.34 15.57
C ASP A 119 -23.57 21.18 15.93
N LYS A 120 -23.21 21.66 17.13
CA LYS A 120 -21.85 21.64 17.67
C LYS A 120 -21.61 20.54 18.73
N ASP A 121 -22.65 19.78 19.08
CA ASP A 121 -22.60 18.80 20.17
C ASP A 121 -22.38 17.37 19.68
N SER A 122 -22.74 17.10 18.42
CA SER A 122 -22.70 15.78 17.80
C SER A 122 -21.32 15.37 17.25
N PHE A 123 -20.29 16.18 17.47
CA PHE A 123 -18.91 15.88 17.14
C PHE A 123 -17.95 16.49 18.17
N GLU A 124 -16.67 16.14 18.09
CA GLU A 124 -15.60 16.87 18.80
C GLU A 124 -14.40 17.12 17.89
N PHE A 125 -13.63 18.14 18.21
CA PHE A 125 -12.27 18.27 17.72
C PHE A 125 -11.29 17.46 18.56
N GLN A 126 -10.14 17.12 17.98
CA GLN A 126 -9.01 16.60 18.73
C GLN A 126 -7.72 17.30 18.35
N ARG A 127 -6.84 17.43 19.34
CA ARG A 127 -5.47 17.91 19.17
C ARG A 127 -4.50 17.05 19.95
N LEU A 128 -3.23 17.33 19.76
CA LEU A 128 -2.16 16.71 20.54
C LEU A 128 -1.82 17.57 21.75
N HIS A 129 -1.38 16.94 22.82
CA HIS A 129 -0.76 17.64 23.92
C HIS A 129 0.52 18.36 23.44
N GLY A 130 0.72 19.61 23.88
CA GLY A 130 1.86 20.44 23.48
C GLY A 130 1.78 21.07 22.07
N MET A 131 0.71 20.85 21.30
CA MET A 131 0.56 21.40 19.95
C MET A 131 -0.87 21.85 19.64
N GLY A 132 -1.00 22.98 18.93
CA GLY A 132 -2.29 23.54 18.49
C GLY A 132 -3.21 24.01 19.62
N GLU A 133 -2.67 24.31 20.80
CA GLU A 133 -3.44 24.79 21.95
C GLU A 133 -4.15 26.11 21.66
N SER A 134 -3.42 27.11 21.13
CA SER A 134 -3.99 28.42 20.81
C SER A 134 -5.14 28.33 19.80
N LEU A 135 -4.98 27.53 18.74
CA LEU A 135 -6.02 27.31 17.73
C LEU A 135 -7.30 26.75 18.37
N HIS A 136 -7.17 25.64 19.10
CA HIS A 136 -8.35 24.96 19.67
C HIS A 136 -8.96 25.74 20.84
N HIS A 137 -8.19 26.57 21.53
CA HIS A 137 -8.74 27.52 22.51
C HIS A 137 -9.62 28.57 21.84
N ILE A 138 -9.17 29.18 20.74
CA ILE A 138 -9.96 30.12 19.96
C ILE A 138 -11.22 29.45 19.42
N VAL A 139 -11.09 28.29 18.77
CA VAL A 139 -12.21 27.54 18.20
C VAL A 139 -13.24 27.15 19.26
N LYS A 140 -12.81 26.74 20.46
CA LYS A 140 -13.72 26.45 21.57
C LYS A 140 -14.45 27.71 22.06
N GLN A 141 -13.74 28.83 22.19
CA GLN A 141 -14.31 30.08 22.69
C GLN A 141 -15.27 30.74 21.69
N SER A 142 -14.94 30.75 20.39
CA SER A 142 -15.76 31.41 19.38
C SER A 142 -16.94 30.54 18.90
N GLU A 143 -16.74 29.22 18.79
CA GLU A 143 -17.72 28.32 18.18
C GLU A 143 -18.44 27.39 19.18
N GLY A 144 -18.07 27.41 20.46
CA GLY A 144 -18.69 26.56 21.48
C GLY A 144 -18.41 25.06 21.33
N THR A 145 -17.40 24.67 20.54
CA THR A 145 -17.11 23.25 20.24
C THR A 145 -16.31 22.56 21.36
N ARG A 146 -16.35 21.23 21.38
CA ARG A 146 -15.52 20.40 22.28
C ARG A 146 -14.19 20.04 21.64
N CYS A 147 -13.13 19.96 22.44
CA CYS A 147 -11.82 19.50 21.99
C CYS A 147 -11.22 18.50 22.99
N ARG A 148 -10.91 17.29 22.53
CA ARG A 148 -10.18 16.28 23.31
C ARG A 148 -8.69 16.35 23.02
N ILE A 149 -7.87 16.23 24.07
CA ILE A 149 -6.41 16.25 23.94
C ILE A 149 -5.89 14.81 23.93
N TYR A 150 -5.21 14.42 22.86
CA TYR A 150 -4.42 13.21 22.81
C TYR A 150 -3.11 13.42 23.58
N ALA A 151 -3.03 12.83 24.77
CA ALA A 151 -1.94 13.01 25.72
C ALA A 151 -1.12 11.72 25.84
N PRO A 152 0.06 11.64 25.21
CA PRO A 152 0.99 10.53 25.40
C PRO A 152 1.48 10.51 26.85
N VAL A 153 1.53 9.33 27.46
CA VAL A 153 2.08 9.12 28.80
C VAL A 153 3.03 7.94 28.72
N GLY A 154 4.27 8.13 29.15
CA GLY A 154 5.30 7.09 29.08
C GLY A 154 6.65 7.58 29.62
N ALA A 155 7.59 6.66 29.77
CA ALA A 155 8.94 6.99 30.17
C ALA A 155 9.67 7.78 29.07
N HIS A 156 10.63 8.62 29.46
CA HIS A 156 11.36 9.51 28.54
C HIS A 156 11.94 8.77 27.32
N ARG A 157 12.53 7.59 27.52
CA ARG A 157 13.12 6.78 26.43
C ARG A 157 12.11 6.41 25.34
N ASP A 158 10.89 6.05 25.73
CA ASP A 158 9.86 5.59 24.80
C ASP A 158 9.21 6.78 24.07
N LEU A 159 9.23 7.97 24.68
CA LEU A 159 8.77 9.21 24.07
C LEU A 159 9.74 9.78 23.03
N LEU A 160 11.02 9.41 23.03
CA LEU A 160 11.99 9.90 22.03
C LEU A 160 11.66 9.44 20.61
N ALA A 161 11.32 8.15 20.42
CA ALA A 161 10.89 7.64 19.11
C ALA A 161 9.59 8.30 18.64
N TYR A 162 8.68 8.58 19.58
CA TYR A 162 7.46 9.32 19.32
C TYR A 162 7.72 10.78 18.95
N LEU A 163 8.70 11.43 19.59
CA LEU A 163 9.08 12.82 19.36
C LEU A 163 9.59 13.04 17.94
N VAL A 164 10.48 12.17 17.44
CA VAL A 164 11.03 12.29 16.07
C VAL A 164 9.91 12.30 15.04
N ARG A 165 8.97 11.35 15.11
CA ARG A 165 7.81 11.31 14.21
C ARG A 165 6.95 12.56 14.34
N ARG A 166 6.80 13.08 15.56
CA ARG A 166 5.98 14.27 15.81
C ARG A 166 6.58 15.56 15.27
N LEU A 167 7.91 15.67 15.34
CA LEU A 167 8.68 16.74 14.73
C LEU A 167 8.54 16.71 13.21
N LEU A 168 8.58 15.54 12.57
CA LEU A 168 8.39 15.42 11.13
C LEU A 168 6.95 15.79 10.69
N GLU A 169 5.94 15.34 11.43
CA GLU A 169 4.52 15.61 11.11
C GLU A 169 4.18 17.11 11.11
N ASN A 170 4.75 17.88 12.06
CA ASN A 170 4.44 19.30 12.23
C ASN A 170 5.53 20.24 11.68
N GLY A 171 6.73 19.72 11.43
CA GLY A 171 7.89 20.47 10.93
C GLY A 171 8.13 20.35 9.43
N ALA A 172 7.38 19.51 8.71
CA ALA A 172 7.47 19.48 7.24
C ALA A 172 7.09 20.84 6.63
N ASN A 173 7.75 21.24 5.53
CA ASN A 173 7.49 22.53 4.84
C ASN A 173 6.02 22.72 4.42
N SER A 174 5.31 21.62 4.14
CA SER A 174 3.89 21.62 3.77
C SER A 174 2.94 21.56 4.98
N SER A 175 3.47 21.51 6.20
CA SER A 175 2.68 21.47 7.43
C SER A 175 2.15 22.86 7.77
N PHE A 176 0.86 22.94 8.11
CA PHE A 176 0.22 24.19 8.52
C PHE A 176 0.91 24.82 9.74
N VAL A 177 1.35 24.00 10.70
CA VAL A 177 2.01 24.49 11.93
C VAL A 177 3.33 25.21 11.59
N ASN A 178 4.06 24.72 10.59
CA ASN A 178 5.28 25.37 10.12
C ASN A 178 4.97 26.66 9.33
N GLN A 179 3.92 26.66 8.51
CA GLN A 179 3.54 27.83 7.72
C GLN A 179 2.98 28.99 8.57
N VAL A 180 2.25 28.70 9.66
CA VAL A 180 1.63 29.75 10.49
C VAL A 180 2.62 30.49 11.39
N VAL A 181 3.79 29.90 11.66
CA VAL A 181 4.87 30.56 12.41
C VAL A 181 5.80 31.34 11.49
N ASP A 182 5.73 31.12 10.17
CA ASP A 182 6.48 31.86 9.17
C ASP A 182 5.74 33.17 8.82
N SER A 183 6.24 34.28 9.36
CA SER A 183 5.66 35.61 9.14
C SER A 183 5.80 36.13 7.71
N SER A 184 6.55 35.44 6.84
CA SER A 184 6.64 35.77 5.41
C SER A 184 5.44 35.28 4.61
N ILE A 185 4.65 34.32 5.12
CA ILE A 185 3.51 33.73 4.42
C ILE A 185 2.23 34.50 4.79
N PRO A 186 1.53 35.12 3.82
CA PRO A 186 0.29 35.83 4.10
C PRO A 186 -0.83 34.90 4.62
N PRO A 187 -1.68 35.33 5.56
CA PRO A 187 -2.81 34.53 6.04
C PRO A 187 -3.76 34.06 4.93
N SER A 188 -3.94 34.86 3.87
CA SER A 188 -4.75 34.50 2.70
C SER A 188 -4.20 33.33 1.90
N GLU A 189 -2.89 33.08 1.97
CA GLU A 189 -2.25 31.92 1.35
C GLU A 189 -2.47 30.65 2.18
N ILE A 190 -2.35 30.77 3.51
CA ILE A 190 -2.62 29.66 4.45
C ILE A 190 -4.10 29.25 4.41
N ALA A 191 -5.00 30.22 4.21
CA ALA A 191 -6.45 30.03 4.17
C ALA A 191 -7.01 29.70 2.77
N ARG A 192 -6.17 29.36 1.79
CA ARG A 192 -6.65 28.96 0.45
C ARG A 192 -7.52 27.72 0.53
N ASP A 193 -8.60 27.72 -0.26
CA ASP A 193 -9.48 26.55 -0.42
C ASP A 193 -8.73 25.41 -1.16
N PRO A 194 -8.52 24.25 -0.51
CA PRO A 194 -7.84 23.13 -1.14
C PRO A 194 -8.68 22.47 -2.24
N VAL A 195 -10.01 22.65 -2.30
CA VAL A 195 -10.82 22.17 -3.42
C VAL A 195 -10.49 22.97 -4.68
N ALA A 196 -10.55 24.30 -4.61
CA ALA A 196 -10.14 25.16 -5.72
C ALA A 196 -8.68 24.93 -6.14
N GLU A 197 -7.78 24.67 -5.19
CA GLU A 197 -6.39 24.31 -5.50
C GLU A 197 -6.27 22.97 -6.23
N MET A 198 -6.98 21.93 -5.77
CA MET A 198 -7.00 20.64 -6.47
C MET A 198 -7.58 20.77 -7.87
N GLN A 199 -8.66 21.54 -8.06
CA GLN A 199 -9.29 21.76 -9.37
C GLN A 199 -8.32 22.43 -10.36
N ARG A 200 -7.48 23.37 -9.89
CA ARG A 200 -6.44 24.00 -10.71
C ARG A 200 -5.36 23.03 -11.20
N LEU A 201 -5.20 21.86 -10.57
CA LEU A 201 -4.23 20.86 -11.03
C LEU A 201 -4.66 20.19 -12.34
N GLY A 202 -5.96 20.20 -12.69
CA GLY A 202 -6.48 19.47 -13.84
C GLY A 202 -6.05 18.00 -13.79
N ASP A 203 -5.39 17.52 -14.85
CA ASP A 203 -4.90 16.14 -14.96
C ASP A 203 -3.62 15.88 -14.14
N ALA A 204 -2.94 16.91 -13.63
CA ALA A 204 -1.69 16.81 -12.86
C ALA A 204 -1.91 16.45 -11.37
N ILE A 205 -2.88 15.58 -11.09
CA ILE A 205 -3.32 15.19 -9.75
C ILE A 205 -2.19 14.50 -8.97
N ALA A 206 -1.38 13.68 -9.63
CA ALA A 206 -0.22 13.05 -9.00
C ALA A 206 0.95 14.04 -8.85
N ASN A 207 1.77 13.87 -7.82
CA ASN A 207 3.00 14.64 -7.66
C ASN A 207 4.07 14.17 -8.65
N PRO A 208 4.56 15.02 -9.58
CA PRO A 208 5.55 14.62 -10.59
C PRO A 208 6.94 14.36 -9.98
N SER A 209 7.21 14.84 -8.77
CA SER A 209 8.48 14.60 -8.07
C SER A 209 8.55 13.25 -7.36
N ILE A 210 7.46 12.47 -7.37
CA ILE A 210 7.39 11.16 -6.73
C ILE A 210 7.29 10.09 -7.81
N THR A 211 8.40 9.42 -8.06
CA THR A 211 8.49 8.34 -9.05
C THR A 211 7.59 7.17 -8.67
N LEU A 212 6.80 6.69 -9.62
CA LEU A 212 5.94 5.52 -9.42
C LEU A 212 6.79 4.26 -9.18
N PRO A 213 6.31 3.27 -8.41
CA PRO A 213 7.07 2.05 -8.11
C PRO A 213 7.61 1.34 -9.35
N GLY A 214 6.78 1.19 -10.40
CA GLY A 214 7.18 0.55 -11.67
C GLY A 214 8.18 1.37 -12.52
N GLN A 215 8.37 2.65 -12.20
CA GLN A 215 9.22 3.59 -12.95
C GLN A 215 10.48 4.00 -12.17
N LEU A 216 10.77 3.35 -11.04
CA LEU A 216 11.85 3.73 -10.13
C LEU A 216 13.22 3.88 -10.80
N PHE A 217 13.46 3.08 -11.85
CA PHE A 217 14.72 3.04 -12.61
C PHE A 217 14.57 3.56 -14.05
N ALA A 218 13.47 4.27 -14.36
CA ALA A 218 13.29 4.87 -15.67
C ALA A 218 14.30 6.03 -15.89
N PRO A 219 14.78 6.25 -17.12
CA PRO A 219 14.42 5.54 -18.36
C PRO A 219 15.19 4.24 -18.61
N ASP A 220 16.17 3.90 -17.75
CA ASP A 220 17.09 2.79 -17.99
C ASP A 220 16.40 1.42 -18.04
N ARG A 221 15.49 1.16 -17.09
CA ARG A 221 14.63 -0.03 -17.08
C ARG A 221 13.33 0.17 -16.31
N LYS A 222 12.37 -0.71 -16.56
CA LYS A 222 11.17 -0.86 -15.74
C LYS A 222 11.53 -1.64 -14.45
N ASN A 223 10.92 -1.28 -13.33
CA ASN A 223 11.04 -2.06 -12.09
C ASN A 223 10.07 -3.25 -12.12
N SER A 224 10.46 -4.37 -11.52
CA SER A 224 9.63 -5.57 -11.40
C SER A 224 8.34 -5.32 -10.59
N ARG A 225 7.22 -5.88 -11.04
CA ARG A 225 5.92 -5.80 -10.37
C ARG A 225 5.86 -6.70 -9.15
N GLY A 226 5.39 -6.16 -8.02
CA GLY A 226 5.12 -6.94 -6.82
C GLY A 226 3.72 -6.73 -6.25
N PHE A 227 3.52 -7.25 -5.04
CA PHE A 227 2.22 -7.32 -4.37
C PHE A 227 2.35 -6.98 -2.89
N ARG A 228 1.29 -6.38 -2.33
CA ARG A 228 1.16 -6.17 -0.89
C ARG A 228 0.35 -7.31 -0.29
N VAL A 229 1.02 -8.30 0.30
CA VAL A 229 0.40 -9.52 0.84
C VAL A 229 -0.65 -9.27 1.92
N ASN A 230 -0.55 -8.15 2.64
CA ASN A 230 -1.51 -7.75 3.68
C ASN A 230 -2.66 -6.89 3.14
N GLU A 231 -2.76 -6.72 1.83
CA GLU A 231 -3.83 -5.99 1.17
C GLU A 231 -4.59 -6.93 0.23
N PRO A 232 -5.82 -7.36 0.60
CA PRO A 232 -6.61 -8.28 -0.20
C PRO A 232 -6.76 -7.84 -1.65
N ALA A 233 -7.04 -6.57 -1.90
CA ALA A 233 -7.16 -6.02 -3.26
C ALA A 233 -5.86 -6.14 -4.08
N SER A 234 -4.70 -6.19 -3.43
CA SER A 234 -3.41 -6.41 -4.09
C SER A 234 -3.15 -7.90 -4.32
N ILE A 235 -3.27 -8.73 -3.27
CA ILE A 235 -2.80 -10.11 -3.31
C ILE A 235 -3.83 -11.13 -3.84
N LEU A 236 -5.13 -10.89 -3.64
CA LEU A 236 -6.17 -11.87 -4.02
C LEU A 236 -6.15 -12.23 -5.51
N PRO A 237 -5.97 -11.29 -6.46
CA PRO A 237 -5.88 -11.66 -7.87
C PRO A 237 -4.77 -12.68 -8.17
N LEU A 238 -3.62 -12.55 -7.51
CA LEU A 238 -2.53 -13.52 -7.63
C LEU A 238 -2.92 -14.86 -6.99
N LEU A 239 -3.47 -14.84 -5.78
CA LEU A 239 -3.88 -16.08 -5.09
C LEU A 239 -4.94 -16.84 -5.89
N THR A 240 -5.93 -16.15 -6.45
CA THR A 240 -6.93 -16.75 -7.33
C THR A 240 -6.29 -17.36 -8.58
N ALA A 241 -5.39 -16.65 -9.25
CA ALA A 241 -4.71 -17.18 -10.44
C ALA A 241 -3.80 -18.38 -10.14
N ARG A 242 -3.32 -18.53 -8.89
CA ARG A 242 -2.54 -19.70 -8.46
C ARG A 242 -3.39 -20.97 -8.36
N GLU A 243 -4.71 -20.84 -8.16
CA GLU A 243 -5.61 -21.99 -8.08
C GLU A 243 -5.74 -22.75 -9.41
N ASP A 244 -5.47 -22.08 -10.54
CA ASP A 244 -5.40 -22.74 -11.86
C ASP A 244 -4.30 -23.83 -11.90
N PHE A 245 -3.33 -23.75 -10.99
CA PHE A 245 -2.23 -24.71 -10.85
C PHE A 245 -2.39 -25.60 -9.61
N ALA A 246 -3.58 -25.65 -9.00
CA ALA A 246 -3.85 -26.40 -7.77
C ALA A 246 -3.37 -27.86 -7.86
N GLU A 247 -3.72 -28.55 -8.94
CA GLU A 247 -3.39 -29.96 -9.19
C GLU A 247 -2.31 -30.14 -10.28
N GLN A 248 -1.71 -29.04 -10.76
CA GLN A 248 -0.70 -29.11 -11.80
C GLN A 248 0.56 -29.81 -11.28
N THR A 249 1.14 -30.65 -12.13
CA THR A 249 2.48 -31.21 -11.96
C THR A 249 3.38 -30.79 -13.11
N TRP A 250 4.68 -30.61 -12.83
CA TRP A 250 5.64 -30.15 -13.82
C TRP A 250 6.62 -31.25 -14.21
N THR A 251 7.11 -31.21 -15.44
CA THR A 251 8.20 -32.08 -15.89
C THR A 251 9.40 -31.23 -16.28
N ALA A 252 10.55 -31.51 -15.67
CA ALA A 252 11.83 -30.92 -16.05
C ALA A 252 12.73 -31.99 -16.68
N GLY A 253 13.64 -31.58 -17.54
CA GLY A 253 14.59 -32.48 -18.17
C GLY A 253 15.55 -31.76 -19.12
N PRO A 254 16.50 -32.48 -19.73
CA PRO A 254 17.43 -31.91 -20.69
C PRO A 254 16.68 -31.29 -21.88
N MET A 255 16.91 -30.00 -22.14
CA MET A 255 16.36 -29.28 -23.30
C MET A 255 17.46 -29.14 -24.36
N LEU A 256 17.64 -30.18 -25.18
CA LEU A 256 18.69 -30.21 -26.21
C LEU A 256 18.19 -29.62 -27.54
N ALA A 257 19.13 -29.13 -28.35
CA ALA A 257 18.84 -28.73 -29.72
C ALA A 257 18.21 -29.91 -30.51
N GLY A 258 17.14 -29.62 -31.26
CA GLY A 258 16.36 -30.65 -31.95
C GLY A 258 15.31 -31.37 -31.08
N ASN A 259 15.21 -31.02 -29.79
CA ASN A 259 14.21 -31.53 -28.84
C ASN A 259 14.07 -33.07 -28.79
N PRO A 260 15.16 -33.85 -28.71
CA PRO A 260 15.07 -35.29 -28.48
C PRO A 260 14.41 -35.59 -27.13
N ALA A 261 13.78 -36.77 -27.03
CA ALA A 261 13.24 -37.24 -25.76
C ALA A 261 14.39 -37.50 -24.74
N PRO A 262 14.22 -37.16 -23.45
CA PRO A 262 15.21 -37.46 -22.42
C PRO A 262 15.50 -38.95 -22.29
N GLN A 263 16.78 -39.30 -22.19
CA GLN A 263 17.24 -40.69 -22.08
C GLN A 263 17.66 -41.08 -20.67
N GLY A 264 17.92 -40.11 -19.81
CA GLY A 264 18.38 -40.36 -18.44
C GLY A 264 17.29 -40.84 -17.48
N PRO A 265 17.70 -41.26 -16.27
CA PRO A 265 16.77 -41.71 -15.25
C PRO A 265 15.87 -40.55 -14.81
N ALA A 266 14.67 -40.90 -14.36
CA ALA A 266 13.74 -39.90 -13.87
C ALA A 266 13.44 -40.07 -12.39
N ARG A 267 13.35 -38.95 -11.67
CA ARG A 267 12.98 -38.89 -10.25
C ARG A 267 11.73 -38.05 -10.05
N THR A 268 10.87 -38.51 -9.15
CA THR A 268 9.72 -37.75 -8.68
C THR A 268 10.18 -36.65 -7.73
N ILE A 269 9.62 -35.45 -7.88
CA ILE A 269 9.83 -34.32 -6.98
C ILE A 269 8.63 -34.23 -6.05
N ILE A 270 8.90 -34.19 -4.76
CA ILE A 270 7.90 -34.12 -3.69
C ILE A 270 8.07 -32.79 -2.97
N SER A 271 6.95 -32.19 -2.54
CA SER A 271 6.97 -30.91 -1.83
C SER A 271 7.66 -31.07 -0.47
N PRO A 272 8.59 -30.16 -0.10
CA PRO A 272 9.22 -30.19 1.22
C PRO A 272 8.25 -29.75 2.34
N ALA A 273 7.19 -29.01 2.00
CA ALA A 273 6.18 -28.55 2.96
C ALA A 273 5.03 -29.56 3.16
N ASP A 274 4.86 -30.50 2.23
CA ASP A 274 3.83 -31.55 2.26
C ASP A 274 4.33 -32.78 1.48
N SER A 275 4.84 -33.77 2.21
CA SER A 275 5.43 -34.98 1.61
C SER A 275 4.41 -35.88 0.89
N SER A 276 3.11 -35.63 1.05
CA SER A 276 2.07 -36.35 0.30
C SER A 276 1.88 -35.79 -1.12
N ARG A 277 2.38 -34.57 -1.37
CA ARG A 277 2.20 -33.86 -2.63
C ARG A 277 3.35 -34.11 -3.59
N VAL A 278 3.04 -34.71 -4.72
CA VAL A 278 3.94 -34.78 -5.88
C VAL A 278 3.89 -33.44 -6.62
N VAL A 279 5.05 -32.79 -6.75
CA VAL A 279 5.19 -31.53 -7.50
C VAL A 279 5.41 -31.83 -8.97
N GLY A 280 6.13 -32.90 -9.28
CA GLY A 280 6.52 -33.17 -10.65
C GLY A 280 7.51 -34.29 -10.80
N LYS A 281 8.16 -34.32 -11.96
CA LYS A 281 9.17 -35.30 -12.33
C LYS A 281 10.33 -34.59 -13.01
N VAL A 282 11.56 -35.00 -12.71
CA VAL A 282 12.74 -34.53 -13.45
C VAL A 282 13.49 -35.70 -14.07
N TYR A 283 13.86 -35.56 -15.34
CA TYR A 283 14.80 -36.43 -16.02
C TYR A 283 16.21 -35.87 -15.85
N GLU A 284 17.14 -36.67 -15.34
CA GLU A 284 18.53 -36.25 -15.17
C GLU A 284 19.30 -36.41 -16.48
N ALA A 285 20.16 -35.45 -16.80
CA ALA A 285 20.96 -35.52 -18.02
C ALA A 285 21.97 -36.66 -17.97
N THR A 286 22.07 -37.45 -19.04
CA THR A 286 23.16 -38.40 -19.23
C THR A 286 24.45 -37.69 -19.67
N PRO A 287 25.64 -38.30 -19.46
CA PRO A 287 26.89 -37.73 -19.98
C PRO A 287 26.89 -37.49 -21.50
N ALA A 288 26.21 -38.36 -22.26
CA ALA A 288 26.06 -38.21 -23.71
C ALA A 288 25.19 -37.01 -24.08
N GLU A 289 24.07 -36.79 -23.38
CA GLU A 289 23.23 -35.60 -23.56
C GLU A 289 23.96 -34.31 -23.18
N VAL A 290 24.78 -34.33 -22.13
CA VAL A 290 25.64 -33.19 -21.75
C VAL A 290 26.66 -32.88 -22.85
N ALA A 291 27.34 -33.89 -23.39
CA ALA A 291 28.29 -33.71 -24.49
C ALA A 291 27.57 -33.12 -25.73
N ALA A 292 26.41 -33.66 -26.10
CA ALA A 292 25.61 -33.14 -27.20
C ALA A 292 25.14 -31.69 -26.98
N ALA A 293 24.82 -31.31 -25.74
CA ALA A 293 24.47 -29.93 -25.39
C ALA A 293 25.65 -28.96 -25.60
N LEU A 294 26.86 -29.39 -25.21
CA LEU A 294 28.08 -28.60 -25.36
C LEU A 294 28.47 -28.43 -26.83
N ASP A 295 28.38 -29.49 -27.63
CA ASP A 295 28.62 -29.44 -29.07
C ASP A 295 27.63 -28.48 -29.75
N ALA A 296 26.34 -28.61 -29.44
CA ALA A 296 25.30 -27.71 -29.97
C ALA A 296 25.50 -26.25 -29.54
N ALA A 297 25.97 -26.00 -28.31
CA ALA A 297 26.29 -24.66 -27.83
C ALA A 297 27.50 -24.06 -28.56
N ALA A 298 28.53 -24.87 -28.85
CA ALA A 298 29.70 -24.45 -29.62
C ALA A 298 29.32 -24.12 -31.07
N ASP A 299 28.47 -24.94 -31.69
CA ASP A 299 27.95 -24.70 -33.04
C ASP A 299 27.09 -23.43 -33.09
N GLY A 300 26.16 -23.27 -32.14
CA GLY A 300 25.27 -22.12 -32.05
C GLY A 300 25.96 -20.80 -31.66
N TYR A 301 27.15 -20.86 -31.06
CA TYR A 301 27.88 -19.67 -30.61
C TYR A 301 28.17 -18.69 -31.75
N ARG A 302 28.56 -19.20 -32.93
CA ARG A 302 28.90 -18.35 -34.08
C ARG A 302 27.74 -17.45 -34.47
N ASP A 303 26.54 -18.01 -34.57
CA ASP A 303 25.35 -17.27 -34.97
C ASP A 303 24.83 -16.37 -33.85
N TRP A 304 24.85 -16.85 -32.60
CA TRP A 304 24.38 -16.08 -31.44
C TRP A 304 25.28 -14.87 -31.12
N SER A 305 26.59 -15.06 -31.16
CA SER A 305 27.58 -13.99 -30.89
C SER A 305 27.55 -12.89 -31.96
N ALA A 306 27.24 -13.26 -33.21
CA ALA A 306 27.08 -12.33 -34.32
C ALA A 306 25.81 -11.47 -34.25
N ARG A 307 24.80 -11.86 -33.46
CA ARG A 307 23.58 -11.04 -33.29
C ARG A 307 23.89 -9.69 -32.66
N PRO A 308 23.18 -8.60 -33.04
CA PRO A 308 23.31 -7.33 -32.35
C PRO A 308 23.01 -7.43 -30.85
N ALA A 309 23.72 -6.67 -30.02
CA ALA A 309 23.49 -6.64 -28.58
C ALA A 309 22.05 -6.23 -28.22
N SER A 310 21.44 -5.33 -29.01
CA SER A 310 20.05 -4.91 -28.85
C SER A 310 19.08 -6.08 -29.01
N GLU A 311 19.24 -6.92 -30.04
CA GLU A 311 18.36 -8.08 -30.26
C GLU A 311 18.48 -9.10 -29.14
N ARG A 312 19.69 -9.31 -28.60
CA ARG A 312 19.90 -10.18 -27.44
C ARG A 312 19.23 -9.61 -26.18
N ALA A 313 19.36 -8.30 -25.94
CA ALA A 313 18.66 -7.63 -24.85
C ALA A 313 17.14 -7.72 -25.00
N ASP A 314 16.60 -7.63 -26.22
CA ASP A 314 15.17 -7.78 -26.46
C ASP A 314 14.66 -9.19 -26.17
N VAL A 315 15.49 -10.22 -26.32
CA VAL A 315 15.15 -11.57 -25.84
C VAL A 315 15.00 -11.58 -24.32
N LEU A 316 15.93 -10.98 -23.58
CA LEU A 316 15.88 -10.93 -22.12
C LEU A 316 14.65 -10.15 -21.62
N ARG A 317 14.38 -8.98 -22.20
CA ARG A 317 13.20 -8.17 -21.86
C ARG A 317 11.89 -8.91 -22.12
N ARG A 318 11.79 -9.63 -23.25
CA ARG A 318 10.60 -10.48 -23.52
C ARG A 318 10.48 -11.62 -22.50
N THR A 319 11.60 -12.20 -22.05
CA THR A 319 11.58 -13.20 -20.97
C THR A 319 11.11 -12.59 -19.66
N ALA A 320 11.54 -11.38 -19.32
CA ALA A 320 11.09 -10.64 -18.15
C ALA A 320 9.57 -10.41 -18.19
N ASP A 321 9.03 -9.95 -19.33
CA ASP A 321 7.59 -9.79 -19.55
C ASP A 321 6.83 -11.12 -19.39
N LEU A 322 7.39 -12.23 -19.88
CA LEU A 322 6.82 -13.57 -19.70
C LEU A 322 6.83 -14.00 -18.23
N TYR A 323 7.89 -13.71 -17.48
CA TYR A 323 7.95 -14.03 -16.05
C TYR A 323 6.90 -13.22 -15.26
N GLU A 324 6.73 -11.93 -15.57
CA GLU A 324 5.66 -11.12 -14.96
C GLU A 324 4.25 -11.63 -15.31
N LYS A 325 4.07 -12.11 -16.55
CA LYS A 325 2.80 -12.68 -17.04
C LYS A 325 2.47 -14.01 -16.37
N HIS A 326 3.48 -14.87 -16.16
CA HIS A 326 3.34 -16.22 -15.60
C HIS A 326 3.66 -16.29 -14.10
N ILE A 327 3.68 -15.16 -13.39
CA ILE A 327 4.01 -15.09 -11.97
C ILE A 327 3.15 -16.01 -11.08
N ALA A 328 1.89 -16.26 -11.44
CA ALA A 328 1.04 -17.20 -10.71
C ALA A 328 1.66 -18.61 -10.72
N GLU A 329 1.97 -19.16 -11.89
CA GLU A 329 2.61 -20.47 -12.03
C GLU A 329 3.97 -20.52 -11.36
N LEU A 330 4.82 -19.52 -11.64
CA LEU A 330 6.20 -19.47 -11.11
C LEU A 330 6.21 -19.41 -9.58
N THR A 331 5.29 -18.66 -8.96
CA THR A 331 5.17 -18.62 -7.50
C THR A 331 4.62 -19.94 -6.94
N VAL A 332 3.73 -20.65 -7.65
CA VAL A 332 3.31 -22.00 -7.26
C VAL A 332 4.50 -22.97 -7.28
N ILE A 333 5.30 -22.96 -8.34
CA ILE A 333 6.51 -23.80 -8.43
C ILE A 333 7.47 -23.47 -7.27
N ALA A 334 7.82 -22.20 -7.07
CA ALA A 334 8.74 -21.78 -6.00
C ALA A 334 8.25 -22.19 -4.60
N THR A 335 6.94 -22.09 -4.36
CA THR A 335 6.38 -22.48 -3.05
C THR A 335 6.31 -24.00 -2.88
N ARG A 336 5.98 -24.76 -3.93
CA ARG A 336 5.78 -26.21 -3.84
C ARG A 336 7.06 -27.02 -4.00
N GLU A 337 7.95 -26.63 -4.89
CA GLU A 337 9.21 -27.35 -5.13
C GLU A 337 10.26 -26.95 -4.09
N ALA A 338 10.44 -25.64 -3.86
CA ALA A 338 11.50 -25.12 -3.00
C ALA A 338 11.02 -24.76 -1.57
N GLY A 339 9.73 -24.92 -1.27
CA GLY A 339 9.19 -24.66 0.07
C GLY A 339 9.15 -23.17 0.45
N LYS A 340 9.24 -22.26 -0.52
CA LYS A 340 9.22 -20.82 -0.25
C LYS A 340 7.87 -20.36 0.30
N THR A 341 7.89 -19.31 1.12
CA THR A 341 6.65 -18.59 1.42
C THR A 341 6.13 -17.90 0.15
N THR A 342 4.85 -17.54 0.12
CA THR A 342 4.30 -16.76 -1.00
C THR A 342 5.04 -15.43 -1.21
N LEU A 343 5.45 -14.78 -0.12
CA LEU A 343 6.21 -13.54 -0.20
C LEU A 343 7.58 -13.77 -0.87
N ASP A 344 8.30 -14.80 -0.44
CA ASP A 344 9.61 -15.14 -1.00
C ASP A 344 9.51 -15.62 -2.45
N GLY A 345 8.44 -16.35 -2.81
CA GLY A 345 8.17 -16.74 -4.19
C GLY A 345 7.91 -15.53 -5.09
N ILE A 346 7.19 -14.51 -4.62
CA ILE A 346 7.01 -13.26 -5.36
C ILE A 346 8.35 -12.53 -5.50
N ALA A 347 9.14 -12.46 -4.43
CA ALA A 347 10.45 -11.82 -4.45
C ALA A 347 11.42 -12.53 -5.43
N GLU A 348 11.40 -13.87 -5.47
CA GLU A 348 12.19 -14.68 -6.43
C GLU A 348 11.90 -14.29 -7.88
N VAL A 349 10.62 -14.25 -8.25
CA VAL A 349 10.21 -13.90 -9.61
C VAL A 349 10.59 -12.47 -9.93
N ARG A 350 10.45 -11.55 -8.97
CA ARG A 350 10.87 -10.15 -9.14
C ARG A 350 12.38 -10.03 -9.36
N GLU A 351 13.19 -10.71 -8.57
CA GLU A 351 14.64 -10.72 -8.71
C GLU A 351 15.06 -11.26 -10.08
N ALA A 352 14.44 -12.35 -10.53
CA ALA A 352 14.69 -12.90 -11.86
C ALA A 352 14.31 -11.91 -12.98
N VAL A 353 13.19 -11.20 -12.84
CA VAL A 353 12.78 -10.12 -13.76
C VAL A 353 13.76 -8.94 -13.73
N ASP A 354 14.29 -8.58 -12.56
CA ASP A 354 15.22 -7.45 -12.42
C ASP A 354 16.63 -7.75 -12.96
N PHE A 355 17.02 -9.02 -13.06
CA PHE A 355 18.27 -9.45 -13.71
C PHE A 355 18.20 -9.44 -15.25
N LEU A 356 17.01 -9.68 -15.82
CA LEU A 356 16.74 -9.73 -17.26
C LEU A 356 16.58 -8.34 -17.87
#